data_AF-A0A2N2VTJ8-F1
#
_entry.id   AF-A0A2N2VTJ8-F1
#
_cell.length_a   1.000
_cell.length_b   1.000
_cell.length_c   1.000
_cell.angle_alpha   90.00
_cell.angle_beta   90.00
_cell.angle_gamma   90.00
#
_symmetry.space_group_name_H-M   'P 1'
#
loop_
_entity.id
_entity.type
_entity.pdbx_description
1 polymer ?
#
loop_
_entity_poly.entity_id
_entity_poly.type
_entity_poly.pdbx_seq_one_letter_code
_entity_poly.pdbx_strand_id
1 'polypeptide(L)'
;MKFCTNCGSEVREGVKFCPSCGTPLNTGTNEQASSPPPPPVYQQEPVYEQANEAKNAFADAITGKTNLIQRVINIITKPKQEWNVIAGEQPNTMKLIGGYALILALIPAISSIIKYGIIGVSFMGYTSR
;
A
#
# COMPACT_ATOMS: atom_id res chain seq x y z
N MET A 1 45.72 34.89 3.68
CA MET A 1 44.74 34.94 4.80
C MET A 1 43.51 35.71 4.32
N LYS A 2 42.37 35.03 4.14
CA LYS A 2 41.12 35.64 3.68
C LYS A 2 40.14 35.73 4.85
N PHE A 3 39.37 36.82 4.93
CA PHE A 3 38.33 36.98 5.94
C PHE A 3 36.95 36.78 5.28
N CYS A 4 36.02 36.20 6.03
CA CYS A 4 34.64 36.11 5.58
C CYS A 4 34.03 37.51 5.49
N THR A 5 33.52 37.90 4.33
CA THR A 5 32.88 39.21 4.12
C THR A 5 31.54 39.36 4.84
N ASN A 6 30.96 38.27 5.35
CA ASN A 6 29.68 38.29 6.04
C ASN A 6 29.81 38.42 7.56
N CYS A 7 30.81 37.80 8.18
CA CYS A 7 30.97 37.81 9.65
C CYS A 7 32.35 38.26 10.14
N GLY A 8 33.28 38.56 9.25
CA GLY A 8 34.58 39.13 9.60
C GLY A 8 35.59 38.15 10.21
N SER A 9 35.21 36.88 10.44
CA SER A 9 36.14 35.87 10.94
C SER A 9 37.20 35.51 9.89
N GLU A 10 38.40 35.19 10.35
CA GLU A 10 39.45 34.66 9.49
C GLU A 10 39.10 33.26 9.01
N VAL A 11 39.28 33.03 7.71
CA VAL A 11 38.95 31.75 7.09
C VAL A 11 40.12 31.22 6.27
N ARG A 12 40.37 29.92 6.44
CA ARG A 12 41.44 29.21 5.73
C ARG A 12 41.11 29.09 4.24
N GLU A 13 42.13 29.16 3.41
CA GLU A 13 41.98 29.11 1.95
C GLU A 13 41.55 27.68 1.53
N GLY A 14 40.53 27.59 0.67
CA GLY A 14 40.01 26.31 0.14
C GLY A 14 38.75 25.76 0.82
N VAL A 15 38.20 26.42 1.84
CA VAL A 15 36.92 26.00 2.43
C VAL A 15 35.73 26.62 1.69
N LYS A 16 34.71 25.80 1.43
CA LYS A 16 33.52 26.19 0.65
C LYS A 16 32.53 27.04 1.45
N PHE A 17 32.54 26.91 2.78
CA PHE A 17 31.63 27.60 3.70
C PHE A 17 32.41 28.13 4.91
N CYS A 18 32.00 29.28 5.42
CA CYS A 18 32.57 29.88 6.62
C CYS A 18 32.16 29.08 7.87
N PRO A 19 33.08 28.55 8.67
CA PRO A 19 32.74 27.73 9.84
C PRO A 19 32.14 28.54 11.01
N SER A 20 32.29 29.87 11.02
CA SER A 20 31.75 30.71 12.10
C SER A 20 30.34 31.23 11.82
N CYS A 21 29.98 31.48 10.56
CA CYS A 21 28.66 32.04 10.22
C CYS A 21 27.91 31.24 9.15
N GLY A 22 28.47 30.13 8.65
CA GLY A 22 27.81 29.20 7.73
C GLY A 22 27.70 29.69 6.29
N THR A 23 28.13 30.90 5.96
CA THR A 23 27.97 31.48 4.62
C THR A 23 28.98 30.92 3.61
N PRO A 24 28.54 30.55 2.38
CA PRO A 24 29.43 30.04 1.35
C PRO A 24 30.44 31.11 0.90
N LEU A 25 31.71 30.73 0.73
CA LEU A 25 32.80 31.65 0.39
C LEU A 25 33.26 31.55 -1.08
N ASN A 26 32.43 31.00 -1.98
CA ASN A 26 32.84 30.74 -3.36
C ASN A 26 32.11 31.63 -4.39
N THR A 27 32.84 32.58 -4.97
CA THR A 27 32.51 33.27 -6.22
C THR A 27 33.65 33.07 -7.22
N GLY A 28 33.42 32.17 -8.19
CA GLY A 28 34.34 31.93 -9.30
C GLY A 28 34.15 30.62 -10.08
N THR A 29 32.92 30.37 -10.57
CA THR A 29 32.59 29.87 -11.94
C THR A 29 31.07 29.69 -12.00
N ASN A 30 30.43 30.47 -12.88
CA ASN A 30 29.04 30.30 -13.23
C ASN A 30 28.93 29.19 -14.28
N GLU A 31 28.24 28.11 -13.95
CA GLU A 31 27.55 27.29 -14.95
C GLU A 31 26.19 26.89 -14.37
N GLN A 32 25.19 27.67 -14.76
CA GLN A 32 23.79 27.29 -14.73
C GLN A 32 23.57 26.08 -15.64
N ALA A 33 22.96 25.06 -15.07
CA ALA A 33 21.94 24.21 -15.68
C ALA A 33 22.24 23.64 -17.09
N SER A 34 22.70 22.39 -17.10
CA SER A 34 21.90 21.38 -17.81
C SER A 34 21.35 20.44 -16.74
N SER A 35 20.05 20.17 -16.84
CA SER A 35 19.27 19.32 -15.95
C SER A 35 19.98 17.99 -15.65
N PRO A 36 19.67 17.27 -14.55
CA PRO A 36 19.85 15.83 -14.58
C PRO A 36 19.25 15.33 -15.91
N PRO A 37 19.89 14.37 -16.63
CA PRO A 37 19.27 13.82 -17.83
C PRO A 37 17.83 13.52 -17.46
N PRO A 38 16.82 13.98 -18.24
CA PRO A 38 15.44 13.67 -17.94
C PRO A 38 15.42 12.17 -17.66
N PRO A 39 14.79 11.73 -16.54
CA PRO A 39 14.67 10.31 -16.27
C PRO A 39 14.25 9.66 -17.58
N PRO A 40 14.81 8.49 -17.97
CA PRO A 40 14.42 7.84 -19.20
C PRO A 40 12.90 7.96 -19.25
N VAL A 41 12.38 8.63 -20.29
CA VAL A 41 10.95 8.88 -20.44
C VAL A 41 10.37 7.49 -20.47
N TYR A 42 9.93 6.99 -19.32
CA TYR A 42 9.30 5.71 -19.21
C TYR A 42 8.03 5.90 -20.01
N GLN A 43 8.04 5.38 -21.24
CA GLN A 43 6.81 5.19 -21.98
C GLN A 43 5.89 4.45 -21.03
N GLN A 44 4.89 5.20 -20.61
CA GLN A 44 3.88 4.82 -19.67
C GLN A 44 2.97 3.82 -20.40
N GLU A 45 3.43 2.56 -20.48
CA GLU A 45 2.57 1.41 -20.74
C GLU A 45 1.79 1.06 -19.44
N PRO A 46 0.59 0.48 -19.54
CA PRO A 46 -0.60 0.82 -18.75
C PRO A 46 -0.62 0.23 -17.33
N VAL A 47 0.33 0.60 -16.48
CA VAL A 47 0.39 0.14 -15.07
C VAL A 47 -0.13 1.19 -14.09
N TYR A 48 0.02 2.48 -14.40
CA TYR A 48 -0.54 3.55 -13.57
C TYR A 48 -2.05 3.73 -13.77
N GLU A 49 -2.59 3.20 -14.88
CA GLU A 49 -4.03 3.13 -15.16
C GLU A 49 -4.73 1.95 -14.45
N GLN A 50 -3.98 1.00 -13.91
CA GLN A 50 -4.49 -0.08 -13.06
C GLN A 50 -4.43 0.29 -11.57
N ALA A 51 -3.46 1.11 -11.18
CA ALA A 51 -3.28 1.54 -9.80
C ALA A 51 -4.28 2.63 -9.36
N ASN A 52 -4.68 3.52 -10.27
CA ASN A 52 -5.79 4.45 -10.06
C ASN A 52 -7.14 3.71 -10.12
N GLU A 53 -7.32 2.69 -10.97
CA GLU A 53 -8.50 1.82 -10.96
C GLU A 53 -8.65 1.06 -9.64
N ALA A 54 -7.56 0.54 -9.07
CA ALA A 54 -7.58 -0.11 -7.75
C ALA A 54 -7.88 0.86 -6.59
N LYS A 55 -7.41 2.11 -6.66
CA LYS A 55 -7.76 3.16 -5.69
C LYS A 55 -9.23 3.60 -5.82
N ASN A 56 -9.73 3.68 -7.05
CA ASN A 56 -11.12 4.01 -7.35
C ASN A 56 -12.08 2.86 -6.99
N ALA A 57 -11.63 1.59 -7.08
CA ALA A 57 -12.40 0.42 -6.67
C ALA A 57 -12.63 0.36 -5.14
N PHE A 58 -11.65 0.78 -4.34
CA PHE A 58 -11.84 0.91 -2.89
C PHE A 58 -12.80 2.07 -2.55
N ALA A 59 -12.70 3.19 -3.26
CA ALA A 59 -13.64 4.30 -3.12
C ALA A 59 -15.08 3.94 -3.55
N ASP A 60 -15.25 3.17 -4.63
CA ASP A 60 -16.56 2.69 -5.11
C ASP A 60 -17.19 1.61 -4.22
N ALA A 61 -16.35 0.81 -3.54
CA ALA A 61 -16.80 -0.12 -2.51
C ALA A 61 -17.36 0.61 -1.27
N ILE A 62 -16.79 1.76 -0.92
CA ILE A 62 -17.25 2.59 0.23
C ILE A 62 -18.42 3.50 -0.16
N THR A 63 -18.51 3.95 -1.42
CA THR A 63 -19.53 4.89 -1.92
C THR A 63 -20.77 4.19 -2.49
N GLY A 64 -20.82 2.85 -2.46
CA GLY A 64 -21.99 2.08 -2.89
C GLY A 64 -22.22 2.08 -4.42
N LYS A 65 -21.19 2.38 -5.21
CA LYS A 65 -21.24 2.37 -6.69
C LYS A 65 -20.90 1.01 -7.30
N THR A 66 -20.88 -0.05 -6.51
CA THR A 66 -20.77 -1.42 -7.03
C THR A 66 -22.16 -1.94 -7.40
N ASN A 67 -22.23 -2.69 -8.50
CA ASN A 67 -23.43 -3.32 -9.07
C ASN A 67 -24.30 -4.11 -8.07
N LEU A 68 -23.90 -4.27 -6.80
CA LEU A 68 -24.66 -4.96 -5.76
C LEU A 68 -26.00 -4.30 -5.47
N ILE A 69 -26.04 -2.98 -5.23
CA ILE A 69 -27.29 -2.29 -4.88
C ILE A 69 -28.26 -2.36 -6.06
N GLN A 70 -27.75 -2.13 -7.28
CA GLN A 70 -28.56 -2.23 -8.49
C GLN A 70 -29.04 -3.67 -8.74
N ARG A 71 -28.22 -4.69 -8.48
CA ARG A 71 -28.64 -6.10 -8.55
C ARG A 71 -29.69 -6.42 -7.50
N VAL A 72 -29.54 -5.94 -6.26
CA VAL A 72 -30.57 -6.10 -5.22
C VAL A 72 -31.89 -5.47 -5.67
N ILE A 73 -31.85 -4.27 -6.23
CA ILE A 73 -33.02 -3.60 -6.80
C ILE A 73 -33.61 -4.42 -7.96
N ASN A 74 -32.79 -4.96 -8.85
CA ASN A 74 -33.24 -5.78 -9.98
C ASN A 74 -33.84 -7.12 -9.52
N ILE A 75 -33.32 -7.74 -8.46
CA ILE A 75 -33.91 -8.94 -7.86
C ILE A 75 -35.32 -8.62 -7.33
N ILE A 76 -35.49 -7.45 -6.69
CA ILE A 76 -36.78 -7.04 -6.12
C ILE A 76 -37.77 -6.63 -7.22
N THR A 77 -37.32 -5.90 -8.24
CA THR A 77 -38.20 -5.27 -9.24
C THR A 77 -38.40 -6.12 -10.50
N LYS A 78 -37.42 -6.94 -10.88
CA LYS A 78 -37.41 -7.78 -12.10
C LYS A 78 -36.77 -9.16 -11.84
N PRO A 79 -37.27 -9.96 -10.89
CA PRO A 79 -36.62 -11.19 -10.45
C PRO A 79 -36.36 -12.15 -11.60
N LYS A 80 -37.37 -12.51 -12.42
CA LYS A 80 -37.22 -13.50 -13.50
C LYS A 80 -36.10 -13.18 -14.49
N GLN A 81 -35.86 -11.89 -14.76
CA GLN A 81 -34.82 -11.48 -15.71
C GLN A 81 -33.44 -11.56 -15.05
N GLU A 82 -33.32 -11.12 -13.79
CA GLU A 82 -32.06 -11.14 -13.06
C GLU A 82 -31.61 -12.57 -12.69
N TRP A 83 -32.53 -13.49 -12.38
CA TRP A 83 -32.20 -14.90 -12.12
C TRP A 83 -31.58 -15.60 -13.33
N ASN A 84 -32.00 -15.25 -14.55
CA ASN A 84 -31.37 -15.79 -15.77
C ASN A 84 -29.93 -15.30 -15.93
N VAL A 85 -29.65 -14.06 -15.54
CA VAL A 85 -28.31 -13.48 -15.56
C VAL A 85 -27.43 -14.11 -14.47
N ILE A 86 -27.96 -14.25 -13.25
CA ILE A 86 -27.25 -14.89 -12.12
C ILE A 86 -26.91 -16.35 -12.43
N ALA A 87 -27.82 -17.10 -13.07
CA ALA A 87 -27.59 -18.50 -13.42
C ALA A 87 -26.42 -18.70 -14.40
N GLY A 88 -26.12 -17.70 -15.22
CA GLY A 88 -24.98 -17.70 -16.14
C GLY A 88 -23.68 -17.20 -15.53
N GLU A 89 -23.72 -16.61 -14.32
CA GLU A 89 -22.52 -16.16 -13.64
C GLU A 89 -21.85 -17.33 -12.91
N GLN A 90 -20.65 -17.67 -13.36
CA GLN A 90 -19.81 -18.63 -12.68
C GLN A 90 -19.29 -18.02 -11.36
N PRO A 91 -19.67 -18.56 -10.19
CA PRO A 91 -19.08 -18.13 -8.94
C PRO A 91 -17.60 -18.47 -8.99
N ASN A 92 -16.72 -17.51 -8.72
CA ASN A 92 -15.30 -17.76 -8.63
C ASN A 92 -15.03 -18.58 -7.35
N THR A 93 -15.23 -19.90 -7.45
CA THR A 93 -15.21 -20.85 -6.34
C THR A 93 -13.88 -20.79 -5.59
N MET A 94 -12.77 -20.56 -6.30
CA MET A 94 -11.44 -20.35 -5.71
C MET A 94 -11.40 -19.14 -4.78
N LYS A 95 -12.03 -18.02 -5.16
CA LYS A 95 -12.08 -16.82 -4.33
C LYS A 95 -12.95 -17.01 -3.08
N LEU A 96 -14.03 -17.77 -3.18
CA LEU A 96 -14.91 -18.08 -2.04
C LEU A 96 -14.24 -19.06 -1.06
N ILE A 97 -13.63 -20.12 -1.59
CA ILE A 97 -12.93 -21.11 -0.77
C ILE A 97 -11.71 -20.47 -0.11
N GLY A 98 -10.84 -19.82 -0.89
CA GLY A 98 -9.63 -19.18 -0.37
C GLY A 98 -9.91 -18.01 0.57
N GLY A 99 -10.94 -17.20 0.27
CA GLY A 99 -11.26 -16.00 1.05
C GLY A 99 -12.08 -16.25 2.32
N TYR A 100 -13.01 -17.20 2.30
CA TYR A 100 -13.95 -17.41 3.42
C TYR A 100 -13.84 -18.80 4.03
N ALA A 101 -13.97 -19.85 3.21
CA ALA A 101 -14.01 -21.22 3.73
C ALA A 101 -12.68 -21.63 4.40
N LEU A 102 -11.55 -21.18 3.84
CA LEU A 102 -10.21 -21.44 4.38
C LEU A 102 -10.03 -20.82 5.77
N ILE A 103 -10.41 -19.55 5.93
CA ILE A 103 -10.30 -18.84 7.22
C ILE A 103 -11.19 -19.52 8.25
N LEU A 104 -12.42 -19.87 7.88
CA LEU A 104 -13.34 -20.59 8.78
C LEU A 104 -12.82 -21.98 9.16
N ALA A 105 -12.18 -22.70 8.23
CA ALA A 105 -11.56 -24.00 8.49
C ALA A 105 -10.30 -23.90 9.39
N LEU A 106 -9.63 -22.75 9.42
CA LEU A 106 -8.44 -22.52 10.24
C LEU A 106 -8.76 -22.27 11.73
N ILE A 107 -9.95 -21.76 12.04
CA ILE A 107 -10.39 -21.49 13.42
C ILE A 107 -10.23 -22.71 14.35
N PRO A 108 -10.73 -23.92 14.03
CA PRO A 108 -10.57 -25.09 14.91
C PRO A 108 -9.11 -25.54 15.06
N ALA A 109 -8.28 -25.38 14.02
CA ALA A 109 -6.86 -25.70 14.09
C ALA A 109 -6.13 -24.77 15.08
N ILE A 110 -6.36 -23.45 14.97
CA ILE A 110 -5.77 -22.44 15.87
C ILE A 110 -6.30 -22.64 17.30
N SER A 111 -7.60 -22.87 17.46
CA SER A 111 -8.21 -23.13 18.77
C SER A 111 -7.62 -24.37 19.44
N SER A 112 -7.37 -25.43 18.66
CA SER A 112 -6.75 -26.66 19.16
C SER A 112 -5.31 -26.42 19.61
N ILE A 113 -4.52 -25.66 18.83
CA ILE A 113 -3.14 -25.31 19.21
C ILE A 113 -3.12 -24.52 20.53
N ILE A 114 -4.02 -23.55 20.69
CA ILE A 114 -4.13 -22.77 21.93
C ILE A 114 -4.54 -23.64 23.10
N LYS A 115 -5.55 -24.51 22.92
CA LYS A 115 -6.05 -25.40 23.98
C LYS A 115 -4.99 -26.39 24.42
N TYR A 116 -4.38 -27.10 23.47
CA TYR A 116 -3.40 -28.14 23.77
C TYR A 116 -2.04 -27.55 24.15
N GLY A 117 -1.71 -26.32 23.74
CA GLY A 117 -0.46 -25.63 24.10
C GLY A 117 -0.51 -24.88 25.43
N ILE A 118 -1.55 -24.07 25.70
CA ILE A 118 -1.62 -23.22 26.91
C ILE A 118 -2.27 -23.96 28.08
N ILE A 119 -3.37 -24.68 27.83
CA ILE A 119 -4.15 -25.35 28.89
C ILE A 119 -3.65 -26.78 29.11
N GLY A 120 -3.04 -27.39 28.08
CA GLY A 120 -2.57 -28.78 28.10
C GLY A 120 -3.71 -29.79 28.01
N VAL A 121 -3.38 -31.04 27.74
CA VAL A 121 -4.36 -32.14 27.85
C VAL A 121 -4.37 -32.64 29.30
N SER A 122 -5.51 -32.50 29.96
CA SER A 122 -5.77 -33.15 31.25
C SER A 122 -6.44 -34.49 30.99
N PHE A 123 -5.66 -35.56 30.95
CA PHE A 123 -6.19 -36.91 30.90
C PHE A 123 -5.98 -37.55 32.29
N MET A 124 -7.07 -37.93 32.95
CA MET A 124 -7.02 -38.63 34.24
C MET A 124 -6.34 -37.84 35.39
N GLY A 125 -6.47 -36.51 35.42
CA GLY A 125 -5.94 -35.66 36.49
C GLY A 125 -4.45 -35.32 36.38
N TYR A 126 -3.76 -35.78 35.33
CA TYR A 126 -2.39 -35.39 35.02
C TYR A 126 -2.39 -34.44 33.82
N THR A 127 -1.72 -33.28 33.96
CA THR A 127 -1.50 -32.36 32.84
C THR A 127 -0.22 -32.80 32.13
N SER A 128 -0.35 -33.29 30.88
CA SER A 128 0.80 -33.36 29.98
C SER A 128 0.84 -32.06 29.20
N ARG A 129 1.91 -31.30 29.43
CA ARG A 129 2.24 -30.03 28.81
C ARG A 129 3.38 -30.26 27.83
#